data_AF-A0A656K133-F1
#
_entry.id   AF-A0A656K133-F1
#
_cell.length_a   1.000
_cell.length_b   1.000
_cell.length_c   1.000
_cell.angle_alpha   90.00
_cell.angle_beta   90.00
_cell.angle_gamma   90.00
#
_symmetry.space_group_name_H-M   'P 1'
#
loop_
_entity.id
_entity.type
_entity.pdbx_description
1 polymer ?
#
loop_
_entity_poly.entity_id
_entity_poly.type
_entity_poly.pdbx_seq_one_letter_code
_entity_poly.pdbx_strand_id
1 'polypeptide(L)' 'AWVLRQDNLIAIPKATNPEHIRLNIAAEQIRLTEQDLADIDLAWPAPTRKVPLAMV' A
#
# COMPACT_ATOMS: atom_id res chain seq x y z
N ALA A 1 0.29 -1.92 5.28
CA ALA A 1 1.72 -2.26 5.09
C ALA A 1 2.34 -1.48 3.92
N TRP A 2 2.12 -1.88 2.65
CA TRP A 2 2.88 -1.32 1.51
C TRP A 2 2.76 0.20 1.35
N VAL A 3 1.54 0.74 1.34
CA VAL A 3 1.30 2.19 1.24
C VAL A 3 1.87 2.94 2.46
N LEU A 4 1.75 2.35 3.66
CA LEU A 4 2.21 2.93 4.93
C LEU A 4 3.74 2.95 5.08
N ARG A 5 4.50 2.27 4.21
CA ARG A 5 5.97 2.19 4.30
C ARG A 5 6.67 3.48 3.87
N GLN A 6 5.98 4.36 3.15
CA GLN A 6 6.55 5.58 2.60
C GLN A 6 6.30 6.75 3.56
N ASP A 7 7.37 7.49 3.84
CA ASP A 7 7.26 8.74 4.59
C ASP A 7 6.42 9.76 3.82
N ASN A 8 5.70 10.61 4.55
CA ASN A 8 4.84 11.68 4.01
C ASN A 8 3.66 11.19 3.16
N LEU A 9 3.20 9.95 3.34
CA LEU A 9 2.03 9.40 2.67
C LEU A 9 0.98 8.95 3.70
N ILE A 10 -0.28 9.36 3.50
CA ILE A 10 -1.41 8.98 4.36
C ILE A 10 -2.36 8.08 3.58
N ALA A 11 -2.52 6.83 4.02
CA ALA A 11 -3.54 5.93 3.51
C ALA A 11 -4.89 6.20 4.21
N ILE A 12 -5.98 6.33 3.44
CA ILE A 12 -7.34 6.59 3.96
C ILE A 12 -8.34 5.48 3.57
N PRO A 13 -8.11 4.21 3.97
CA PRO A 13 -9.00 3.11 3.59
C PRO A 13 -10.37 3.24 4.28
N LYS A 14 -11.44 3.11 3.50
CA LYS A 14 -12.81 3.08 4.04
C LYS A 14 -13.18 1.68 4.50
N ALA A 15 -13.69 1.56 5.73
CA ALA A 15 -14.29 0.31 6.24
C ALA A 15 -15.52 0.62 7.11
N THR A 16 -16.56 -0.21 6.98
CA THR A 16 -17.76 -0.18 7.85
C THR A 16 -17.94 -1.45 8.67
N ASN A 17 -17.24 -2.53 8.29
CA ASN A 17 -17.17 -3.76 9.08
C ASN A 17 -16.11 -3.59 10.18
N PRO A 18 -16.43 -3.80 11.47
CA PRO A 18 -15.46 -3.73 12.58
C PRO A 18 -14.22 -4.60 12.37
N GLU A 19 -14.36 -5.76 11.74
CA GLU A 19 -13.22 -6.63 11.49
C GLU A 19 -12.26 -6.03 10.46
N HIS A 20 -12.78 -5.41 9.39
CA HIS A 20 -11.93 -4.71 8.44
C HIS A 20 -11.23 -3.51 9.08
N ILE A 21 -11.88 -2.82 10.04
CA ILE A 21 -11.24 -1.75 10.79
C ILE A 21 -10.04 -2.31 11.59
N ARG A 22 -10.22 -3.43 12.29
CA ARG A 22 -9.12 -4.08 13.03
C ARG A 22 -7.99 -4.53 12.11
N LEU A 23 -8.29 -5.13 10.96
CA LEU A 23 -7.29 -5.55 9.98
C LEU A 23 -6.54 -4.36 9.36
N ASN A 24 -7.23 -3.26 9.06
CA ASN A 24 -6.59 -2.03 8.55
C ASN A 24 -5.58 -1.48 9.55
N ILE A 25 -5.91 -1.49 10.84
CA ILE A 25 -4.99 -1.07 11.92
C ILE A 25 -3.82 -2.05 12.03
N ALA A 26 -4.10 -3.36 12.06
CA ALA A 26 -3.07 -4.39 12.16
C ALA A 26 -2.05 -4.34 11.00
N ALA A 27 -2.44 -3.80 9.85
CA ALA A 27 -1.55 -3.62 8.71
C ALA A 27 -0.36 -2.67 8.95
N GLU A 28 -0.36 -1.89 10.04
CA GLU A 28 0.79 -1.09 10.53
C GLU A 28 1.91 -1.97 11.11
N GLN A 29 1.56 -3.13 11.68
CA GLN A 29 2.52 -4.02 12.33
C GLN A 29 3.25 -4.93 11.34
N ILE A 30 2.73 -5.05 10.12
CA ILE A 30 3.35 -5.84 9.06
C ILE A 30 4.66 -5.16 8.63
N ARG A 31 5.75 -5.93 8.65
CA ARG A 31 7.06 -5.52 8.12
C ARG A 31 7.29 -6.30 6.82
N LEU A 32 7.30 -5.58 5.70
CA LEU A 32 7.63 -6.17 4.40
C LEU A 32 9.14 -6.33 4.32
N THR A 33 9.57 -7.52 3.93
CA THR A 33 10.98 -7.83 3.67
C THR A 33 11.39 -7.25 2.31
N GLU A 34 12.70 -7.25 2.03
CA GLU A 34 13.21 -6.87 0.71
C GLU A 34 12.68 -7.78 -0.40
N GLN A 35 12.50 -9.07 -0.13
CA GLN A 35 11.93 -10.01 -1.10
C GLN A 35 10.46 -9.70 -1.39
N ASP A 36 9.66 -9.40 -0.36
CA ASP A 36 8.26 -9.02 -0.55
C ASP A 36 8.14 -7.78 -1.44
N LEU A 37 9.04 -6.80 -1.25
CA LEU A 37 9.08 -5.59 -2.06
C LEU A 37 9.52 -5.90 -3.50
N ALA A 38 10.52 -6.75 -3.69
CA ALA A 38 10.95 -7.18 -5.02
C ALA A 38 9.85 -7.92 -5.78
N ASP A 39 9.10 -8.79 -5.09
CA ASP A 39 7.96 -9.52 -5.68
C ASP A 39 6.83 -8.57 -6.08
N ILE A 40 6.55 -7.55 -5.25
CA ILE A 40 5.57 -6.51 -5.56
C ILE A 40 6.01 -5.67 -6.76
N ASP A 41 7.28 -5.25 -6.80
CA ASP A 41 7.82 -4.45 -7.91
C ASP A 41 7.84 -5.23 -9.23
N LEU A 42 8.05 -6.55 -9.18
CA LEU A 42 7.95 -7.43 -10.35
C LEU A 42 6.51 -7.54 -10.87
N ALA A 43 5.53 -7.67 -9.97
CA ALA A 43 4.12 -7.83 -10.33
C ALA A 43 3.42 -6.50 -10.69
N TRP A 44 3.82 -5.38 -10.07
CA TRP A 44 3.29 -4.03 -10.29
C TRP A 44 4.43 -3.03 -10.50
N PRO A 45 5.09 -3.04 -11.68
CA PRO A 45 6.24 -2.20 -11.95
C PRO A 45 5.90 -0.71 -11.94
N ALA A 46 6.84 0.10 -11.48
CA ALA A 46 6.74 1.55 -11.50
C ALA A 46 6.63 2.10 -12.94
N PRO A 47 5.91 3.21 -13.16
CA PRO A 47 5.80 3.82 -14.48
C PRO A 47 7.15 4.35 -14.99
N THR A 48 7.54 3.96 -16.21
CA THR A 48 8.82 4.34 -16.85
C THR A 48 8.73 5.57 -17.75
N ARG A 49 7.55 6.16 -17.87
CA ARG A 49 7.28 7.38 -18.64
C ARG A 49 6.21 8.21 -17.95
N LYS A 50 6.07 9.47 -18.33
CA LYS A 50 4.99 10.35 -17.85
C LYS A 50 3.63 9.69 -18.11
N VAL A 51 2.87 9.49 -17.04
CA VAL A 51 1.48 9.03 -17.08
C VAL A 51 0.55 10.16 -16.61
N PRO A 52 -0.64 10.31 -17.21
CA PRO A 52 -1.66 11.22 -16.68
C PRO A 52 -2.04 10.83 -15.24
N LEU A 53 -2.52 11.81 -14.47
CA LEU A 53 -3.03 11.55 -13.12
C LEU A 53 -4.28 10.66 -13.19
N ALA A 54 -4.26 9.54 -12.48
CA ALA A 54 -5.42 8.68 -12.34
C ALA A 54 -6.44 9.31 -11.36
N MET A 55 -7.71 9.34 -11.76
CA MET A 55 -8.83 9.82 -10.94
C MET A 55 -9.95 8.79 -10.99
N VAL A 56 -10.69 8.63 -9.89
CA VAL A 56 -11.84 7.74 -9.74
C VAL A 56 -13.03 8.49 -9.13
#